data_AF-A0A2K1DX89-F1
#
_entry.id   AF-A0A2K1DX89-F1
#
_cell.length_a   1.000
_cell.length_b   1.000
_cell.length_c   1.000
_cell.angle_alpha   90.00
_cell.angle_beta   90.00
_cell.angle_gamma   90.00
#
_symmetry.space_group_name_H-M   'P 1'
#
loop_
_entity.id
_entity.type
_entity.pdbx_description
1 polymer ?
#
loop_
_entity_poly.entity_id
_entity_poly.type
_entity_poly.pdbx_seq_one_letter_code
_entity_poly.pdbx_strand_id
1 'polypeptide(L)'
;MKKIFPFIILVLLLISNCKNDKVKETTISPKIEDESVEIEHVVKDDTAEKIKTFLTDTYLKNDLEILQEINRKFQYHEVDLNHDDQNEIFVRFMSPYFCGTGGCTFLLLDSNMNMITQFSVTRAPIFVEQTDKNGWSILLVKDSGVFKELVYENGSYPNNPSVLPKAPYDAPSGHALILFDENYSNEKTITY
;
A
#
# COMPACT_ATOMS: atom_id res chain seq x y z
N MET A 1 53.79 -19.26 8.92
CA MET A 1 54.35 -19.11 7.56
C MET A 1 53.65 -17.95 6.87
N LYS A 2 54.25 -16.75 6.89
CA LYS A 2 53.83 -15.56 6.13
C LYS A 2 54.92 -15.32 5.09
N LYS A 3 54.57 -15.34 3.80
CA LYS A 3 55.51 -15.00 2.72
C LYS A 3 55.36 -13.53 2.40
N ILE A 4 56.42 -12.78 2.67
CA ILE A 4 56.70 -11.42 2.23
C ILE A 4 57.42 -11.54 0.89
N PHE A 5 57.07 -10.71 -0.10
CA PHE A 5 57.87 -10.50 -1.30
C PHE A 5 58.06 -8.98 -1.52
N PRO A 6 59.31 -8.50 -1.69
CA PRO A 6 59.60 -7.08 -1.85
C PRO A 6 60.01 -6.69 -3.30
N PHE A 7 60.06 -5.36 -3.55
CA PHE A 7 61.02 -4.62 -4.41
C PHE A 7 60.80 -4.75 -5.97
N ILE A 8 60.89 -3.78 -6.90
CA ILE A 8 61.43 -2.40 -7.06
C ILE A 8 60.80 -1.71 -8.31
N ILE A 9 60.44 -0.44 -8.16
CA ILE A 9 60.59 0.79 -9.00
C ILE A 9 61.02 0.67 -10.49
N LEU A 10 60.28 1.32 -11.41
CA LEU A 10 60.90 2.22 -12.40
C LEU A 10 59.94 3.34 -12.88
N VAL A 11 60.49 4.56 -12.85
CA VAL A 11 59.92 5.88 -13.11
C VAL A 11 59.77 6.15 -14.61
N LEU A 12 58.78 6.95 -15.00
CA LEU A 12 58.93 7.91 -16.10
C LEU A 12 57.99 9.11 -15.92
N LEU A 13 58.60 10.23 -15.53
CA LEU A 13 58.05 11.58 -15.56
C LEU A 13 57.87 12.04 -17.02
N LEU A 14 56.71 12.60 -17.34
CA LEU A 14 56.58 13.60 -18.40
C LEU A 14 55.87 14.85 -17.85
N ILE A 15 56.67 15.90 -17.83
CA ILE A 15 56.42 17.31 -17.56
C ILE A 15 55.60 17.96 -18.69
N SER A 16 54.60 18.76 -18.32
CA SER A 16 54.03 19.92 -19.05
C SER A 16 52.85 20.42 -18.21
N ASN A 17 52.61 21.69 -17.89
CA ASN A 17 53.23 22.97 -18.21
C ASN A 17 52.65 23.98 -17.19
N CYS A 18 53.43 24.96 -16.73
CA CYS A 18 52.97 26.02 -15.84
C CYS A 18 52.03 27.01 -16.56
N LYS A 19 50.99 27.51 -15.88
CA LYS A 19 50.96 28.92 -15.46
C LYS A 19 49.85 29.23 -14.47
N ASN A 20 50.23 30.04 -13.49
CA ASN A 20 49.47 30.50 -12.35
C ASN A 20 48.80 31.87 -12.65
N ASP A 21 47.91 32.23 -11.74
CA ASP A 21 47.59 33.58 -11.25
C ASP A 21 46.30 34.33 -11.69
N LYS A 22 45.41 34.40 -10.69
CA LYS A 22 44.75 35.58 -10.08
C LYS A 22 43.55 36.27 -10.73
N VAL A 23 42.41 36.06 -10.06
CA VAL A 23 41.41 37.02 -9.51
C VAL A 23 41.45 38.47 -10.01
N LYS A 24 40.27 38.96 -10.42
CA LYS A 24 39.92 40.39 -10.32
C LYS A 24 38.41 40.58 -10.09
N GLU A 25 38.07 41.30 -9.01
CA GLU A 25 36.76 41.82 -8.66
C GLU A 25 36.26 42.91 -9.64
N THR A 26 34.94 43.13 -9.66
CA THR A 26 34.27 44.44 -9.37
C THR A 26 32.94 44.60 -10.13
N THR A 27 31.85 44.48 -9.34
CA THR A 27 30.65 45.37 -9.25
C THR A 27 29.61 45.41 -10.37
N ILE A 28 28.37 45.03 -10.04
CA ILE A 28 27.14 45.86 -9.93
C ILE A 28 26.01 44.97 -9.34
N SER A 29 25.34 45.42 -8.27
CA SER A 29 24.14 44.80 -7.68
C SER A 29 22.88 45.44 -8.29
N PRO A 30 21.71 44.76 -8.38
CA PRO A 30 20.82 44.71 -7.22
C PRO A 30 20.01 43.39 -7.03
N LYS A 31 19.87 43.00 -5.76
CA LYS A 31 18.63 42.56 -5.09
C LYS A 31 17.83 41.40 -5.71
N ILE A 32 17.92 40.22 -5.10
CA ILE A 32 16.80 39.32 -4.72
C ILE A 32 17.32 38.44 -3.57
N GLU A 33 16.57 38.42 -2.47
CA GLU A 33 16.75 37.53 -1.32
C GLU A 33 16.52 36.09 -1.80
N ASP A 34 17.55 35.24 -1.74
CA ASP A 34 17.40 33.80 -1.94
C ASP A 34 17.21 33.17 -0.55
N GLU A 35 15.96 33.26 -0.11
CA GLU A 35 15.44 32.48 1.01
C GLU A 35 15.22 31.07 0.47
N SER A 36 16.11 30.14 0.83
CA SER A 36 16.00 28.72 0.49
C SER A 36 14.78 28.14 1.21
N VAL A 37 13.62 28.22 0.55
CA VAL A 37 12.42 27.46 0.94
C VAL A 37 12.56 26.07 0.34
N GLU A 38 12.94 25.10 1.17
CA GLU A 38 12.64 23.70 0.92
C GLU A 38 11.11 23.58 0.80
N ILE A 39 10.61 23.47 -0.43
CA ILE A 39 9.24 23.03 -0.67
C ILE A 39 9.22 21.54 -0.41
N GLU A 40 9.09 21.18 0.86
CA GLU A 40 8.54 19.89 1.27
C GLU A 40 7.08 19.90 0.81
N HIS A 41 6.84 19.49 -0.44
CA HIS A 41 5.51 19.15 -0.92
C HIS A 41 5.08 17.93 -0.11
N VAL A 42 4.48 18.17 1.06
CA VAL A 42 3.73 17.19 1.82
C VAL A 42 2.59 16.75 0.90
N VAL A 43 2.80 15.66 0.16
CA VAL A 43 1.74 14.91 -0.49
C VAL A 43 0.87 14.41 0.65
N LYS A 44 -0.15 15.19 0.97
CA LYS A 44 -1.18 14.79 1.91
C LYS A 44 -1.88 13.62 1.24
N ASP A 45 -1.59 12.41 1.71
CA ASP A 45 -2.30 11.18 1.35
C ASP A 45 -3.81 11.48 1.30
N ASP A 46 -4.32 11.50 0.07
CA ASP A 46 -5.69 11.86 -0.26
C ASP A 46 -6.57 10.61 -0.41
N THR A 47 -6.01 9.41 -0.22
CA THR A 47 -6.73 8.14 -0.39
C THR A 47 -7.95 8.10 0.51
N ALA A 48 -7.82 8.49 1.78
CA ALA A 48 -8.94 8.56 2.70
C ALA A 48 -10.06 9.48 2.18
N GLU A 49 -9.75 10.64 1.63
CA GLU A 49 -10.77 11.57 1.09
C GLU A 49 -11.40 11.04 -0.20
N LYS A 50 -10.60 10.43 -1.09
CA LYS A 50 -11.10 9.75 -2.29
C LYS A 50 -12.05 8.60 -1.94
N ILE A 51 -11.73 7.80 -0.93
CA ILE A 51 -12.61 6.74 -0.41
C ILE A 51 -13.90 7.36 0.11
N LYS A 52 -13.85 8.45 0.89
CA LYS A 52 -15.07 9.13 1.36
C LYS A 52 -15.96 9.53 0.19
N THR A 53 -15.40 10.21 -0.81
CA THR A 53 -16.14 10.61 -2.01
C THR A 53 -16.71 9.40 -2.75
N PHE A 54 -15.92 8.35 -2.96
CA PHE A 54 -16.41 7.11 -3.57
C PHE A 54 -17.59 6.52 -2.79
N LEU A 55 -17.48 6.45 -1.45
CA LEU A 55 -18.51 5.91 -0.58
C LEU A 55 -19.79 6.76 -0.63
N THR A 56 -19.70 8.09 -0.56
CA THR A 56 -20.87 8.97 -0.52
C THR A 56 -21.53 9.15 -1.89
N ASP A 57 -20.73 9.31 -2.94
CA ASP A 57 -21.23 9.77 -4.23
C ASP A 57 -21.52 8.61 -5.19
N THR A 58 -20.91 7.45 -4.93
CA THR A 58 -21.03 6.25 -5.79
C THR A 58 -21.62 5.07 -5.03
N TYR A 59 -20.93 4.52 -4.03
CA TYR A 59 -21.29 3.24 -3.44
C TYR A 59 -22.58 3.31 -2.60
N LEU A 60 -22.71 4.30 -1.72
CA LEU A 60 -23.82 4.45 -0.77
C LEU A 60 -24.75 5.59 -1.09
N LYS A 61 -24.69 6.14 -2.30
CA LYS A 61 -25.48 7.31 -2.72
C LYS A 61 -26.96 7.19 -2.35
N ASN A 62 -27.54 6.00 -2.53
CA ASN A 62 -28.95 5.75 -2.27
C ASN A 62 -29.26 5.44 -0.80
N ASP A 63 -28.28 4.96 -0.04
CA ASP A 63 -28.44 4.58 1.36
C ASP A 63 -27.99 5.69 2.33
N LEU A 64 -27.33 6.74 1.83
CA LEU A 64 -26.73 7.79 2.63
C LEU A 64 -27.77 8.49 3.52
N GLU A 65 -28.98 8.71 3.02
CA GLU A 65 -30.07 9.36 3.76
C GLU A 65 -30.54 8.55 4.98
N ILE A 66 -30.42 7.22 4.93
CA ILE A 66 -30.86 6.32 6.02
C ILE A 66 -29.68 5.87 6.91
N LEU A 67 -28.44 6.09 6.47
CA LEU A 67 -27.24 5.74 7.22
C LEU A 67 -26.99 6.73 8.37
N GLN A 68 -27.22 6.24 9.58
CA GLN A 68 -26.83 6.90 10.83
C GLN A 68 -25.31 7.09 10.91
N GLU A 69 -24.86 8.12 11.65
CA GLU A 69 -23.43 8.44 11.84
C GLU A 69 -22.60 7.26 12.37
N ILE A 70 -23.18 6.46 13.27
CA ILE A 70 -22.53 5.24 13.78
C ILE A 70 -22.20 4.23 12.67
N ASN A 71 -22.93 4.29 11.55
CA ASN A 71 -22.77 3.39 10.43
C ASN A 71 -21.73 3.83 9.40
N ARG A 72 -21.26 5.07 9.49
CA ARG A 72 -20.37 5.68 8.50
C ARG A 72 -18.92 5.58 8.95
N LYS A 73 -18.45 4.36 9.18
CA LYS A 73 -17.09 4.09 9.66
C LYS A 73 -16.41 3.04 8.83
N PHE A 74 -15.17 3.31 8.42
CA PHE A 74 -14.33 2.36 7.70
C PHE A 74 -12.87 2.40 8.15
N GLN A 75 -12.13 1.35 7.83
CA GLN A 75 -10.67 1.29 7.79
C GLN A 75 -10.26 1.04 6.34
N TYR A 76 -9.02 1.39 5.98
CA TYR A 76 -8.49 1.02 4.68
C TYR A 76 -7.01 0.62 4.75
N HIS A 77 -6.57 -0.16 3.77
CA HIS A 77 -5.17 -0.53 3.56
C HIS A 77 -4.89 -0.57 2.05
N GLU A 78 -3.76 0.01 1.63
CA GLU A 78 -3.26 -0.03 0.26
C GLU A 78 -2.23 -1.15 0.08
N VAL A 79 -2.36 -1.96 -0.95
CA VAL A 79 -1.43 -3.06 -1.26
C VAL A 79 -1.47 -3.35 -2.75
N ASP A 80 -0.30 -3.47 -3.37
CA ASP A 80 -0.17 -3.94 -4.75
C ASP A 80 -0.39 -5.45 -4.78
N LEU A 81 -1.56 -5.88 -5.25
CA LEU A 81 -1.91 -7.30 -5.35
C LEU A 81 -1.48 -7.89 -6.69
N ASN A 82 -1.34 -7.07 -7.73
CA ASN A 82 -1.18 -7.51 -9.11
C ASN A 82 0.24 -7.29 -9.67
N HIS A 83 1.12 -6.66 -8.89
CA HIS A 83 2.52 -6.34 -9.16
C HIS A 83 2.73 -5.32 -10.29
N ASP A 84 1.81 -4.37 -10.45
CA ASP A 84 1.89 -3.29 -11.46
C ASP A 84 2.39 -1.94 -10.90
N ASP A 85 2.89 -1.94 -9.66
CA ASP A 85 3.31 -0.75 -8.92
C ASP A 85 2.18 0.28 -8.65
N GLN A 86 0.91 -0.12 -8.83
CA GLN A 86 -0.27 0.62 -8.41
C GLN A 86 -1.02 -0.16 -7.34
N ASN A 87 -1.10 0.40 -6.13
CA ASN A 87 -1.79 -0.28 -5.05
C ASN A 87 -3.29 -0.40 -5.32
N GLU A 88 -3.84 -1.59 -5.07
CA GLU A 88 -5.25 -1.75 -4.77
C GLU A 88 -5.55 -1.32 -3.33
N ILE A 89 -6.83 -1.03 -3.08
CA ILE A 89 -7.30 -0.43 -1.83
C ILE A 89 -8.37 -1.33 -1.22
N PHE A 90 -8.03 -1.96 -0.10
CA PHE A 90 -9.04 -2.59 0.74
C PHE A 90 -9.75 -1.55 1.58
N VAL A 91 -11.08 -1.58 1.59
CA VAL A 91 -11.93 -0.80 2.48
C VAL A 91 -12.75 -1.74 3.34
N ARG A 92 -12.55 -1.70 4.66
CA ARG A 92 -13.29 -2.50 5.63
C ARG A 92 -14.33 -1.64 6.31
N PHE A 93 -15.60 -2.03 6.23
CA PHE A 93 -16.63 -1.37 7.03
C PHE A 93 -16.58 -1.83 8.49
N MET A 94 -16.88 -0.92 9.40
CA MET A 94 -16.72 -1.12 10.85
C MET A 94 -18.03 -1.07 11.64
N SER A 95 -19.18 -1.04 10.96
CA SER A 95 -20.46 -0.73 11.60
C SER A 95 -21.49 -1.86 11.53
N PRO A 96 -22.48 -1.86 12.44
CA PRO A 96 -23.53 -2.90 12.45
C PRO A 96 -24.35 -2.99 11.17
N TYR A 97 -24.45 -1.92 10.38
CA TYR A 97 -25.13 -1.95 9.08
C TYR A 97 -24.40 -2.86 8.08
N PHE A 98 -23.07 -2.92 8.16
CA PHE A 98 -22.22 -3.70 7.25
C PHE A 98 -21.60 -4.94 7.89
N CYS A 99 -21.79 -5.14 9.19
CA CYS A 99 -21.19 -6.20 9.96
C CYS A 99 -22.24 -7.04 10.70
N GLY A 100 -22.14 -8.36 10.56
CA GLY A 100 -22.95 -9.33 11.29
C GLY A 100 -22.08 -10.41 11.94
N THR A 101 -22.71 -11.49 12.39
CA THR A 101 -22.00 -12.63 13.02
C THR A 101 -21.05 -13.35 12.05
N GLY A 102 -21.34 -13.28 10.75
CA GLY A 102 -20.53 -13.83 9.65
C GLY A 102 -19.24 -13.04 9.37
N GLY A 103 -19.14 -11.80 9.83
CA GLY A 103 -18.07 -10.87 9.46
C GLY A 103 -18.64 -9.56 8.92
N CYS A 104 -17.78 -8.75 8.33
CA CYS A 104 -18.10 -7.45 7.75
C CYS A 104 -18.03 -7.48 6.22
N THR A 105 -18.66 -6.50 5.60
CA THR A 105 -18.41 -6.17 4.20
C THR A 105 -17.03 -5.54 4.05
N PHE A 106 -16.29 -5.99 3.03
CA PHE A 106 -15.06 -5.36 2.56
C PHE A 106 -15.24 -5.00 1.09
N LEU A 107 -14.61 -3.92 0.65
CA LEU A 107 -14.45 -3.58 -0.76
C LEU A 107 -12.97 -3.68 -1.13
N LEU A 108 -12.69 -4.08 -2.36
CA LEU A 108 -11.40 -3.94 -3.01
C LEU A 108 -11.59 -3.02 -4.20
N LEU A 109 -10.85 -1.92 -4.21
CA LEU A 109 -10.86 -0.93 -5.28
C LEU A 109 -9.51 -0.94 -6.00
N ASP A 110 -9.50 -0.59 -7.28
CA ASP A 110 -8.27 -0.27 -7.98
C ASP A 110 -7.74 1.13 -7.56
N SER A 111 -6.55 1.48 -8.04
CA SER A 111 -5.93 2.79 -7.79
C SER A 111 -6.74 3.99 -8.32
N ASN A 112 -7.73 3.76 -9.19
CA ASN A 112 -8.65 4.75 -9.74
C ASN A 112 -10.02 4.77 -9.04
N MET A 113 -10.16 4.09 -7.89
CA MET A 113 -11.41 3.93 -7.12
C MET A 113 -12.53 3.15 -7.84
N ASN A 114 -12.20 2.36 -8.86
CA ASN A 114 -13.16 1.43 -9.45
C ASN A 114 -13.25 0.17 -8.58
N MET A 115 -14.47 -0.33 -8.38
CA MET A 115 -14.68 -1.53 -7.59
C MET A 115 -14.20 -2.78 -8.35
N ILE A 116 -13.25 -3.51 -7.75
CA ILE A 116 -12.79 -4.82 -8.21
C ILE A 116 -13.64 -5.92 -7.59
N THR A 117 -13.78 -5.91 -6.26
CA THR A 117 -14.52 -6.95 -5.54
C THR A 117 -15.24 -6.36 -4.33
N GLN A 118 -16.50 -6.76 -4.14
CA GLN A 118 -17.19 -6.59 -2.86
C GLN A 118 -17.22 -7.94 -2.15
N PHE A 119 -16.50 -8.05 -1.03
CA PHE A 119 -16.56 -9.23 -0.19
C PHE A 119 -17.70 -9.12 0.81
N SER A 120 -18.55 -10.12 0.79
CA SER A 120 -19.54 -10.39 1.83
C SER A 120 -18.90 -11.13 3.00
N VAL A 121 -19.47 -10.95 4.20
CA VAL A 121 -19.22 -11.77 5.41
C VAL A 121 -17.76 -12.20 5.60
N THR A 122 -16.84 -11.24 5.52
CA THR A 122 -15.40 -11.49 5.63
C THR A 122 -14.91 -11.04 7.00
N ARG A 123 -13.99 -11.81 7.59
CA ARG A 123 -13.39 -11.48 8.88
C ARG A 123 -11.93 -11.07 8.66
N ALA A 124 -11.54 -10.00 9.34
CA ALA A 124 -10.14 -9.69 9.53
C ALA A 124 -9.49 -10.74 10.48
N PRO A 125 -8.18 -10.98 10.36
CA PRO A 125 -7.28 -10.39 9.34
C PRO A 125 -7.42 -11.02 7.96
N ILE A 126 -7.01 -10.26 6.93
CA ILE A 126 -6.77 -10.77 5.57
C ILE A 126 -5.27 -10.98 5.43
N PHE A 127 -4.87 -12.17 4.95
CA PHE A 127 -3.48 -12.48 4.67
C PHE A 127 -3.24 -12.40 3.17
N VAL A 128 -2.29 -11.58 2.75
CA VAL A 128 -1.84 -11.48 1.36
C VAL A 128 -0.57 -12.32 1.22
N GLU A 129 -0.66 -13.40 0.46
CA GLU A 129 0.48 -14.28 0.20
C GLU A 129 1.44 -13.65 -0.80
N GLN A 130 2.74 -13.91 -0.64
CA GLN A 130 3.76 -13.50 -1.62
C GLN A 130 3.66 -14.30 -2.93
N THR A 131 2.98 -15.43 -2.91
CA THR A 131 2.70 -16.22 -4.12
C THR A 131 1.42 -15.72 -4.78
N ASP A 132 1.50 -15.52 -6.09
CA ASP A 132 0.35 -15.16 -6.91
C ASP A 132 -0.24 -16.36 -7.66
N LYS A 133 -1.46 -16.14 -8.15
CA LYS A 133 -2.09 -16.97 -9.18
C LYS A 133 -2.88 -16.06 -10.12
N ASN A 134 -2.79 -16.32 -11.42
CA ASN A 134 -3.38 -15.47 -12.46
C ASN A 134 -2.84 -14.02 -12.43
N GLY A 135 -1.60 -13.82 -11.94
CA GLY A 135 -0.96 -12.51 -11.84
C GLY A 135 -1.38 -11.71 -10.60
N TRP A 136 -2.20 -12.28 -9.71
CA TRP A 136 -2.67 -11.62 -8.50
C TRP A 136 -2.33 -12.43 -7.25
N SER A 137 -1.89 -11.75 -6.20
CA SER A 137 -1.57 -12.34 -4.90
C SER A 137 -2.73 -13.17 -4.38
N ILE A 138 -2.44 -14.37 -3.88
CA ILE A 138 -3.44 -15.22 -3.23
C ILE A 138 -3.83 -14.59 -1.90
N LEU A 139 -5.13 -14.50 -1.63
CA LEU A 139 -5.62 -14.04 -0.34
C LEU A 139 -6.08 -15.23 0.51
N LEU A 140 -5.67 -15.25 1.78
CA LEU A 140 -6.22 -16.18 2.77
C LEU A 140 -7.05 -15.42 3.79
N VAL A 141 -8.21 -15.97 4.12
CA VAL A 141 -9.07 -15.47 5.19
C VAL A 141 -9.55 -16.63 6.05
N LYS A 142 -9.79 -16.38 7.33
CA LYS A 142 -10.30 -17.41 8.25
C LYS A 142 -11.82 -17.34 8.33
N ASP A 143 -12.48 -18.42 7.96
CA ASP A 143 -13.92 -18.60 8.15
C ASP A 143 -14.23 -19.94 8.80
N SER A 144 -15.13 -19.94 9.78
CA SER A 144 -15.60 -21.15 10.48
C SER A 144 -14.46 -22.04 11.01
N GLY A 145 -13.37 -21.41 11.46
CA GLY A 145 -12.20 -22.08 12.04
C GLY A 145 -11.15 -22.56 11.04
N VAL A 146 -11.40 -22.47 9.74
CA VAL A 146 -10.47 -22.90 8.68
C VAL A 146 -10.07 -21.74 7.77
N PHE A 147 -8.92 -21.86 7.11
CA PHE A 147 -8.53 -20.92 6.07
C PHE A 147 -9.28 -21.22 4.76
N LYS A 148 -9.61 -20.15 4.05
CA LYS A 148 -10.21 -20.13 2.72
C LYS A 148 -9.24 -19.44 1.77
N GLU A 149 -9.00 -20.05 0.62
CA GLU A 149 -8.14 -19.51 -0.42
C GLU A 149 -8.98 -18.75 -1.44
N LEU A 150 -8.68 -17.46 -1.61
CA LEU A 150 -9.32 -16.61 -2.60
C LEU A 150 -8.31 -16.34 -3.71
N VAL A 151 -8.63 -16.86 -4.89
CA VAL A 151 -7.85 -16.70 -6.11
C VAL A 151 -8.57 -15.72 -7.01
N TYR A 152 -7.85 -14.71 -7.50
CA TYR A 152 -8.41 -13.79 -8.49
C TYR A 152 -8.65 -14.52 -9.81
N GLU A 153 -9.85 -14.40 -10.34
CA GLU A 153 -10.21 -15.01 -11.63
C GLU A 153 -11.33 -14.21 -12.29
N ASN A 154 -11.26 -14.03 -13.62
CA ASN A 154 -12.28 -13.34 -14.40
C ASN A 154 -12.63 -11.91 -13.90
N GLY A 155 -11.62 -11.17 -13.42
CA GLY A 155 -11.78 -9.77 -13.02
C GLY A 155 -12.12 -9.54 -11.55
N SER A 156 -12.21 -10.57 -10.71
CA SER A 156 -12.57 -10.44 -9.29
C SER A 156 -12.00 -11.58 -8.44
N TYR A 157 -11.90 -11.34 -7.13
CA TYR A 157 -11.82 -12.42 -6.15
C TYR A 157 -13.22 -13.00 -5.86
N PRO A 158 -13.33 -14.22 -5.28
CA PRO A 158 -14.60 -14.75 -4.80
C PRO A 158 -15.21 -13.83 -3.74
N ASN A 159 -16.45 -13.41 -3.97
CA ASN A 159 -17.14 -12.43 -3.14
C ASN A 159 -17.60 -12.96 -1.77
N ASN A 160 -17.64 -14.27 -1.54
CA ASN A 160 -18.08 -14.84 -0.28
C ASN A 160 -17.14 -15.98 0.15
N PRO A 161 -16.23 -15.74 1.10
CA PRO A 161 -15.32 -16.78 1.58
C PRO A 161 -16.02 -17.99 2.22
N SER A 162 -17.21 -17.82 2.80
CA SER A 162 -17.88 -18.88 3.56
C SER A 162 -18.32 -20.07 2.69
N VAL A 163 -18.53 -19.85 1.38
CA VAL A 163 -18.92 -20.92 0.44
C VAL A 163 -17.72 -21.62 -0.20
N LEU A 164 -16.51 -21.11 0.01
CA LEU A 164 -15.29 -21.71 -0.52
C LEU A 164 -14.93 -22.99 0.24
N PRO A 165 -14.28 -23.95 -0.41
CA PRO A 165 -13.71 -25.09 0.30
C PRO A 165 -12.61 -24.64 1.28
N LYS A 166 -12.23 -25.55 2.19
CA LYS A 166 -11.03 -25.34 3.01
C LYS A 166 -9.82 -25.19 2.07
N ALA A 167 -8.96 -24.21 2.36
CA ALA A 167 -7.68 -24.04 1.69
C ALA A 167 -6.81 -25.31 1.85
N PRO A 168 -5.89 -25.59 0.90
CA PRO A 168 -4.98 -26.74 1.02
C PRO A 168 -3.92 -26.59 2.14
N TYR A 169 -3.94 -25.48 2.87
CA TYR A 169 -3.01 -25.16 3.96
C TYR A 169 -3.78 -24.86 5.26
N ASP A 170 -3.12 -25.09 6.40
CA ASP A 170 -3.70 -24.84 7.73
C ASP A 170 -3.27 -23.49 8.34
N ALA A 171 -2.37 -22.77 7.68
CA ALA A 171 -1.91 -21.44 8.08
C ALA A 171 -1.42 -20.65 6.85
N PRO A 172 -1.42 -19.30 6.93
CA PRO A 172 -0.72 -18.44 5.98
C PRO A 172 0.78 -18.68 6.00
N SER A 173 1.48 -18.25 4.94
CA SER A 173 2.94 -18.31 4.95
C SER A 173 3.54 -17.36 5.99
N GLY A 174 4.76 -17.66 6.45
CA GLY A 174 5.47 -16.82 7.42
C GLY A 174 5.85 -15.43 6.89
N HIS A 175 5.66 -15.17 5.60
CA HIS A 175 5.93 -13.88 4.96
C HIS A 175 4.66 -13.22 4.41
N ALA A 176 3.48 -13.78 4.70
CA ALA A 176 2.22 -13.16 4.29
C ALA A 176 2.08 -11.79 4.97
N LEU A 177 1.69 -10.79 4.19
CA LEU A 177 1.31 -9.48 4.74
C LEU A 177 -0.05 -9.64 5.44
N ILE A 178 -0.16 -9.08 6.64
CA ILE A 178 -1.36 -9.18 7.47
C ILE A 178 -2.07 -7.82 7.45
N LEU A 179 -3.31 -7.80 6.95
CA LEU A 179 -4.16 -6.62 6.91
C LEU A 179 -5.24 -6.71 7.99
N PHE A 180 -5.63 -5.57 8.54
CA PHE A 180 -6.71 -5.42 9.51
C PHE A 180 -6.55 -6.20 10.82
N ASP A 181 -5.31 -6.51 11.21
CA ASP A 181 -4.99 -7.07 12.53
C ASP A 181 -4.57 -5.97 13.50
N GLU A 182 -5.12 -5.99 14.71
CA GLU A 182 -4.86 -4.99 15.74
C GLU A 182 -3.39 -4.97 16.21
N ASN A 183 -2.64 -6.07 16.02
CA ASN A 183 -1.25 -6.20 16.47
C ASN A 183 -0.23 -6.01 15.34
N TYR A 184 -0.62 -6.18 14.08
CA TYR A 184 0.31 -6.18 12.95
C TYR A 184 0.16 -4.99 12.01
N SER A 185 -1.06 -4.53 11.73
CA SER A 185 -1.32 -3.41 10.80
C SER A 185 -1.99 -2.21 11.48
N ASN A 186 -2.94 -2.47 12.39
CA ASN A 186 -3.61 -1.47 13.24
C ASN A 186 -4.13 -0.22 12.49
N GLU A 187 -4.97 -0.44 11.50
CA GLU A 187 -5.53 0.59 10.64
C GLU A 187 -6.42 1.54 11.43
N LYS A 188 -6.27 2.84 11.16
CA LYS A 188 -7.11 3.87 11.78
C LYS A 188 -8.54 3.77 11.26
N THR A 189 -9.51 3.81 12.18
CA THR A 189 -10.93 3.97 11.83
C THR A 189 -11.22 5.43 11.46
N ILE A 190 -11.91 5.62 10.35
CA ILE A 190 -12.28 6.91 9.75
C ILE A 190 -13.80 7.00 9.65
N THR A 191 -14.34 8.19 9.89
CA THR A 191 -15.76 8.53 9.71
C THR A 191 -15.97 9.35 8.42
N TYR A 192 -17.11 9.18 7.76
CA TYR A 192 -17.50 9.87 6.52
C TYR A 192 -18.97 10.28 6.47
#